data_AF-A0A1G9T9U7-F1
#
_entry.id   AF-A0A1G9T9U7-F1
#
_cell.length_a   1.000
_cell.length_b   1.000
_cell.length_c   1.000
_cell.angle_alpha   90.00
_cell.angle_beta   90.00
_cell.angle_gamma   90.00
#
_symmetry.space_group_name_H-M   'P 1'
#
loop_
_entity.id
_entity.type
_entity.pdbx_description
1 polymer ?
#
loop_
_entity_poly.entity_id
_entity_poly.type
_entity_poly.pdbx_seq_one_letter_code
_entity_poly.pdbx_strand_id
1 'polypeptide(L)'
;MDCNKNVKCGCDFNIKTVGTCDVSRITINGSNRSDLNWTEISVPEILSIPDLKPDIEEIDQVYANVILDNIKLIETPFAYKSYVLFSFYNAANDLTGTLTDLIIDLTGTVGDVTDILSNDLTTLLTDLLDALNLIPIKPPGLAALITVVQQAITTIANLVDSIDQALAAVVTAANNLLAAILTVPFSAELICQAVKTLTDTLTTLSTLINSIVGIINGLLNAISAAAAGIPGLGTLISDLITAVNNLITALLTPAIAAVNAAITAILNALLPVNCDQSSAFEIIPNAEGTCLSGRKLIIEGILKQKVVYTAEVDIQSVHSAHYEVPFIAFIIPYAKFEGLEYEEGIQVYDPETGGPKLINGYIYSEVNGINVDLCEEFNVEKCIEDIYVYPLDLRRIFKNVTIFLKAKPSTACN
;
A
#
# COMPACT_ATOMS: atom_id res chain seq x y z
N MET A 1 -20.93 38.64 -21.06
CA MET A 1 -21.37 39.07 -22.40
C MET A 1 -22.29 40.28 -22.23
N ASP A 2 -21.89 41.42 -22.79
CA ASP A 2 -22.50 42.75 -22.62
C ASP A 2 -23.78 42.94 -23.45
N CYS A 3 -24.89 42.33 -23.03
CA CYS A 3 -26.23 42.71 -23.53
C CYS A 3 -26.89 43.82 -22.70
N ASN A 4 -26.34 44.18 -21.53
CA ASN A 4 -26.96 45.15 -20.62
C ASN A 4 -26.87 46.63 -21.05
N LYS A 5 -26.27 46.96 -22.21
CA LYS A 5 -25.98 48.37 -22.60
C LYS A 5 -26.22 48.76 -24.06
N ASN A 6 -26.93 47.98 -24.88
CA ASN A 6 -27.19 48.35 -26.28
C ASN A 6 -28.69 48.47 -26.60
N VAL A 7 -29.12 49.66 -27.03
CA VAL A 7 -30.52 50.03 -27.33
C VAL A 7 -30.76 50.14 -28.85
N LYS A 8 -30.13 49.28 -29.66
CA LYS A 8 -30.36 49.25 -31.11
C LYS A 8 -30.51 47.82 -31.63
N CYS A 9 -31.74 47.52 -32.04
CA CYS A 9 -32.26 46.42 -32.88
C CYS A 9 -31.62 45.03 -32.76
N GLY A 10 -32.42 44.05 -32.30
CA GLY A 10 -32.17 42.62 -32.49
C GLY A 10 -32.09 41.76 -31.22
N CYS A 11 -32.54 42.26 -30.06
CA CYS A 11 -32.70 41.46 -28.84
C CYS A 11 -34.20 41.29 -28.55
N ASP A 12 -34.88 40.53 -29.41
CA ASP A 12 -36.20 40.01 -29.06
C ASP A 12 -35.98 38.88 -28.04
N PHE A 13 -36.79 38.82 -26.98
CA PHE A 13 -36.72 37.89 -25.83
C PHE A 13 -35.85 38.33 -24.62
N ASN A 14 -36.19 39.46 -23.99
CA ASN A 14 -35.81 39.72 -22.60
C ASN A 14 -36.76 38.97 -21.63
N ILE A 15 -36.72 37.64 -21.64
CA ILE A 15 -37.51 36.83 -20.71
C ILE A 15 -36.87 36.95 -19.32
N LYS A 16 -37.65 37.31 -18.31
CA LYS A 16 -37.12 37.43 -16.94
C LYS A 16 -36.87 36.04 -16.36
N THR A 17 -35.61 35.73 -16.11
CA THR A 17 -35.18 34.48 -15.48
C THR A 17 -34.93 34.73 -13.99
N VAL A 18 -35.47 33.88 -13.12
CA VAL A 18 -35.32 33.99 -11.66
C VAL A 18 -34.77 32.69 -11.10
N GLY A 19 -33.78 32.80 -10.20
CA GLY A 19 -33.11 31.66 -9.57
C GLY A 19 -31.65 31.46 -9.98
N THR A 20 -31.10 32.34 -10.83
CA THR A 20 -29.70 32.27 -11.25
C THR A 20 -28.74 32.80 -10.19
N CYS A 21 -27.51 32.28 -10.19
CA CYS A 21 -26.40 32.77 -9.36
C CYS A 21 -25.14 32.99 -10.20
N ASP A 22 -24.25 33.83 -9.69
CA ASP A 22 -23.04 34.24 -10.38
C ASP A 22 -21.87 33.29 -10.09
N VAL A 23 -21.68 32.31 -10.99
CA VAL A 23 -20.59 31.33 -10.92
C VAL A 23 -19.20 31.97 -11.08
N SER A 24 -19.10 33.18 -11.66
CA SER A 24 -17.81 33.87 -11.85
C SER A 24 -17.17 34.30 -10.52
N ARG A 25 -17.93 34.25 -9.42
CA ARG A 25 -17.47 34.56 -8.06
C ARG A 25 -16.91 33.33 -7.34
N ILE A 26 -17.01 32.15 -7.94
CA ILE A 26 -16.46 30.90 -7.39
C ILE A 26 -14.99 30.83 -7.80
N THR A 27 -14.09 30.84 -6.81
CA THR A 27 -12.67 30.60 -7.07
C THR A 27 -12.44 29.11 -7.25
N ILE A 28 -12.00 28.73 -8.46
CA ILE A 28 -11.56 27.38 -8.81
C ILE A 28 -10.10 27.52 -9.21
N ASN A 29 -9.19 27.32 -8.26
CA ASN A 29 -7.76 27.32 -8.54
C ASN A 29 -7.17 25.94 -8.21
N GLY A 30 -6.21 25.50 -9.03
CA GLY A 30 -5.56 24.20 -8.84
C GLY A 30 -4.73 24.10 -7.57
N SER A 31 -4.52 25.21 -6.84
CA SER A 31 -3.77 25.25 -5.59
C SER A 31 -4.49 24.56 -4.43
N ASN A 32 -5.81 24.40 -4.49
CA ASN A 32 -6.55 23.61 -3.52
C ASN A 32 -7.35 22.51 -4.23
N ARG A 33 -6.94 21.25 -4.03
CA ARG A 33 -7.60 20.09 -4.65
C ARG A 33 -9.05 19.92 -4.22
N SER A 34 -9.42 20.34 -3.00
CA SER A 34 -10.81 20.26 -2.53
C SER A 34 -11.75 21.20 -3.29
N ASP A 35 -11.22 22.21 -3.97
CA ASP A 35 -11.99 23.17 -4.76
C ASP A 35 -12.26 22.68 -6.20
N LEU A 36 -11.64 21.58 -6.62
CA LEU A 36 -11.77 21.01 -7.96
C LEU A 36 -12.98 20.06 -8.11
N ASN A 37 -13.79 19.88 -7.07
CA ASN A 37 -14.93 18.98 -7.07
C ASN A 37 -16.19 19.67 -7.61
N TRP A 38 -16.32 19.82 -8.92
CA TRP A 38 -17.50 20.43 -9.54
C TRP A 38 -17.88 19.79 -10.87
N THR A 39 -19.10 20.06 -11.32
CA THR A 39 -19.58 19.70 -12.65
C THR A 39 -20.62 20.70 -13.11
N GLU A 40 -20.82 20.78 -14.42
CA GLU A 40 -21.85 21.58 -15.06
C GLU A 40 -22.64 20.70 -16.00
N ILE A 41 -23.98 20.79 -15.94
CA ILE A 41 -24.86 20.05 -16.82
C ILE A 41 -25.88 20.98 -17.48
N SER A 42 -26.25 20.65 -18.72
CA SER A 42 -27.38 21.26 -19.42
C SER A 42 -28.57 20.30 -19.41
N VAL A 43 -29.75 20.81 -19.05
CA VAL A 43 -31.01 20.05 -19.05
C VAL A 43 -31.95 20.61 -20.14
N PRO A 44 -31.81 20.14 -21.40
CA PRO A 44 -32.64 20.55 -22.52
C PRO A 44 -33.97 19.78 -22.53
N GLU A 45 -35.07 20.50 -22.69
CA GLU A 45 -36.43 19.97 -22.56
C GLU A 45 -37.39 20.65 -23.54
N ILE A 46 -38.42 19.91 -23.94
CA ILE A 46 -39.60 20.46 -24.61
C ILE A 46 -40.78 20.33 -23.65
N LEU A 47 -41.30 21.46 -23.20
CA LEU A 47 -42.40 21.55 -22.25
C LEU A 47 -43.70 21.82 -23.00
N SER A 48 -44.72 21.01 -22.76
CA SER A 48 -46.06 21.20 -23.33
C SER A 48 -46.97 21.93 -22.35
N ILE A 49 -47.75 22.90 -22.83
CA ILE A 49 -48.77 23.57 -22.03
C ILE A 49 -49.93 22.61 -21.77
N PRO A 50 -50.31 22.34 -20.50
CA PRO A 50 -51.44 21.48 -20.15
C PRO A 50 -52.71 21.87 -20.90
N ASP A 51 -53.47 20.90 -21.41
CA ASP A 51 -54.65 21.12 -22.26
C ASP A 51 -55.70 22.08 -21.65
N LEU A 52 -55.79 22.10 -20.32
CA LEU A 52 -56.71 22.98 -19.57
C LEU A 52 -56.28 24.45 -19.52
N LYS A 53 -55.08 24.78 -20.02
CA LYS A 53 -54.55 26.15 -20.06
C LYS A 53 -54.57 26.70 -21.50
N PRO A 54 -54.75 28.02 -21.68
CA PRO A 54 -54.80 28.62 -23.01
C PRO A 54 -53.43 28.59 -23.71
N ASP A 55 -53.47 28.79 -25.03
CA ASP A 55 -52.31 28.89 -25.91
C ASP A 55 -51.41 30.09 -25.55
N ILE A 56 -50.13 30.02 -25.88
CA ILE A 56 -49.11 31.03 -25.54
C ILE A 56 -49.07 32.12 -26.60
N GLU A 57 -49.20 33.37 -26.17
CA GLU A 57 -48.84 34.54 -26.99
C GLU A 57 -47.38 34.96 -26.73
N GLU A 58 -47.01 35.12 -25.45
CA GLU A 58 -45.67 35.56 -25.03
C GLU A 58 -45.25 34.90 -23.72
N ILE A 59 -43.97 34.58 -23.58
CA ILE A 59 -43.39 34.08 -22.32
C ILE A 59 -42.90 35.27 -21.49
N ASP A 60 -43.48 35.49 -20.32
CA ASP A 60 -43.13 36.63 -19.47
C ASP A 60 -41.91 36.32 -18.58
N GLN A 61 -41.96 35.19 -17.88
CA GLN A 61 -41.01 34.85 -16.82
C GLN A 61 -40.81 33.35 -16.69
N VAL A 62 -39.58 32.95 -16.37
CA VAL A 62 -39.25 31.56 -16.04
C VAL A 62 -38.54 31.50 -14.70
N TYR A 63 -39.07 30.67 -13.81
CA TYR A 63 -38.47 30.33 -12.53
C TYR A 63 -37.94 28.91 -12.62
N ALA A 64 -36.72 28.70 -12.16
CA ALA A 64 -36.14 27.38 -12.00
C ALA A 64 -35.56 27.25 -10.60
N ASN A 65 -35.66 26.05 -10.03
CA ASN A 65 -35.07 25.70 -8.75
C ASN A 65 -34.61 24.24 -8.76
N VAL A 66 -33.43 23.98 -8.20
CA VAL A 66 -32.85 22.65 -8.12
C VAL A 66 -33.04 22.08 -6.72
N ILE A 67 -33.68 20.91 -6.65
CA ILE A 67 -33.76 20.11 -5.43
C ILE A 67 -32.85 18.90 -5.60
N LEU A 68 -32.04 18.61 -4.59
CA LEU A 68 -31.18 17.44 -4.55
C LEU A 68 -31.87 16.40 -3.68
N ASP A 69 -32.04 15.20 -4.19
CA ASP A 69 -32.76 14.12 -3.51
C ASP A 69 -31.78 13.16 -2.85
N ASN A 70 -30.70 12.82 -3.56
CA ASN A 70 -29.72 11.84 -3.11
C ASN A 70 -28.33 12.19 -3.61
N ILE A 71 -27.34 12.02 -2.73
CA ILE A 71 -25.92 12.22 -3.01
C ILE A 71 -25.20 10.97 -2.55
N LYS A 72 -24.55 10.27 -3.48
CA LYS A 72 -23.89 9.00 -3.22
C LYS A 72 -22.49 8.98 -3.79
N LEU A 73 -21.50 8.75 -2.94
CA LEU A 73 -20.14 8.48 -3.36
C LEU A 73 -20.01 6.98 -3.71
N ILE A 74 -19.43 6.68 -4.86
CA ILE A 74 -19.14 5.31 -5.29
C ILE A 74 -17.69 5.20 -5.76
N GLU A 75 -17.17 3.98 -5.70
CA GLU A 75 -15.93 3.61 -6.37
C GLU A 75 -16.16 3.49 -7.88
N THR A 76 -15.17 3.93 -8.64
CA THR A 76 -15.12 3.81 -10.10
C THR A 76 -13.69 3.48 -10.54
N PRO A 77 -13.51 2.91 -11.74
CA PRO A 77 -12.18 2.64 -12.25
C PRO A 77 -11.34 3.91 -12.37
N PHE A 78 -10.03 3.78 -12.16
CA PHE A 78 -9.04 4.80 -12.45
C PHE A 78 -7.84 4.19 -13.14
N ALA A 79 -7.07 5.02 -13.84
CA ALA A 79 -5.82 4.63 -14.45
C ALA A 79 -4.68 5.29 -13.70
N TYR A 80 -3.60 4.56 -13.48
CA TYR A 80 -2.40 5.06 -12.84
C TYR A 80 -1.17 4.52 -13.53
N LYS A 81 -0.05 5.22 -13.34
CA LYS A 81 1.28 4.73 -13.69
C LYS A 81 2.11 4.64 -12.42
N SER A 82 2.62 3.45 -12.14
CA SER A 82 3.49 3.20 -11.00
C SER A 82 4.97 3.39 -11.39
N TYR A 83 5.73 3.83 -10.40
CA TYR A 83 7.15 4.08 -10.48
C TYR A 83 7.82 3.62 -9.19
N VAL A 84 9.07 3.19 -9.29
CA VAL A 84 9.91 2.94 -8.12
C VAL A 84 10.44 4.26 -7.59
N LEU A 85 10.46 4.43 -6.26
CA LEU A 85 11.05 5.63 -5.66
C LEU A 85 12.55 5.70 -5.95
N PHE A 86 13.05 6.90 -6.25
CA PHE A 86 14.48 7.07 -6.55
C PHE A 86 15.37 6.79 -5.33
N SER A 87 14.88 7.11 -4.13
CA SER A 87 15.54 6.76 -2.86
C SER A 87 15.65 5.24 -2.67
N PHE A 88 14.56 4.51 -2.92
CA PHE A 88 14.54 3.05 -2.85
C PHE A 88 15.50 2.43 -3.88
N TYR A 89 15.48 2.94 -5.11
CA TYR A 89 16.42 2.52 -6.16
C TYR A 89 17.87 2.67 -5.72
N ASN A 90 18.27 3.84 -5.20
CA ASN A 90 19.64 4.06 -4.74
C ASN A 90 20.01 3.13 -3.57
N ALA A 91 19.14 3.04 -2.56
CA ALA A 91 19.36 2.18 -1.39
C ALA A 91 19.55 0.70 -1.79
N ALA A 92 18.76 0.20 -2.72
CA ALA A 92 18.88 -1.15 -3.22
C ALA A 92 20.18 -1.36 -4.03
N ASN A 93 20.60 -0.40 -4.85
CA ASN A 93 21.85 -0.52 -5.61
C ASN A 93 23.10 -0.44 -4.71
N ASP A 94 23.05 0.36 -3.64
CA ASP A 94 24.14 0.48 -2.66
C ASP A 94 24.40 -0.83 -1.88
N LEU A 95 23.45 -1.77 -1.87
CA LEU A 95 23.62 -3.09 -1.29
C LEU A 95 24.56 -4.00 -2.10
N THR A 96 24.70 -3.79 -3.41
CA THR A 96 25.31 -4.79 -4.31
C THR A 96 26.74 -5.18 -3.96
N GLY A 97 27.55 -4.24 -3.45
CA GLY A 97 28.90 -4.54 -2.94
C GLY A 97 28.91 -4.93 -1.47
N THR A 98 28.19 -4.17 -0.63
CA THR A 98 28.19 -4.34 0.83
C THR A 98 27.65 -5.70 1.27
N LEU A 99 26.60 -6.20 0.62
CA LEU A 99 25.94 -7.45 1.02
C LEU A 99 26.84 -8.66 0.79
N THR A 100 27.64 -8.68 -0.29
CA THR A 100 28.55 -9.79 -0.56
C THR A 100 29.60 -9.95 0.54
N ASP A 101 30.22 -8.86 0.98
CA ASP A 101 31.24 -8.89 2.03
C ASP A 101 30.65 -9.33 3.38
N LEU A 102 29.44 -8.86 3.71
CA LEU A 102 28.74 -9.26 4.93
C LEU A 102 28.36 -10.76 4.94
N ILE A 103 27.99 -11.32 3.79
CA ILE A 103 27.68 -12.76 3.68
C ILE A 103 28.94 -13.61 3.80
N ILE A 104 30.09 -13.13 3.30
CA ILE A 104 31.39 -13.79 3.49
C ILE A 104 31.75 -13.82 4.98
N ASP A 105 31.60 -12.70 5.69
CA ASP A 105 31.86 -12.61 7.14
C ASP A 105 30.94 -13.53 7.95
N LEU A 106 29.64 -13.55 7.64
CA LEU A 106 28.69 -14.49 8.24
C LEU A 106 29.10 -15.95 7.99
N THR A 107 29.51 -16.28 6.76
CA THR A 107 29.93 -17.64 6.40
C THR A 107 31.16 -18.07 7.21
N GLY A 108 32.14 -17.18 7.36
CA GLY A 108 33.34 -17.43 8.16
C GLY A 108 33.00 -17.65 9.64
N THR A 109 32.23 -16.75 10.24
CA THR A 109 31.86 -16.85 11.67
C THR A 109 30.98 -18.07 11.98
N VAL A 110 30.11 -18.49 11.06
CA VAL A 110 29.35 -19.74 11.21
C VAL A 110 30.27 -20.96 11.05
N GLY A 111 31.26 -20.91 10.16
CA GLY A 111 32.30 -21.92 10.01
C GLY A 111 33.07 -22.16 11.32
N ASP A 112 33.43 -21.09 12.04
CA ASP A 112 34.09 -21.22 13.36
C ASP A 112 33.21 -22.00 14.36
N VAL A 113 31.90 -21.77 14.36
CA VAL A 113 30.96 -22.51 15.22
C VAL A 113 30.89 -23.98 14.83
N THR A 114 30.74 -24.29 13.54
CA THR A 114 30.63 -25.69 13.08
C THR A 114 31.93 -26.45 13.25
N ASP A 115 33.08 -25.80 13.14
CA ASP A 115 34.40 -26.38 13.45
C ASP A 115 34.54 -26.72 14.94
N ILE A 116 34.12 -25.84 15.85
CA ILE A 116 34.12 -26.12 17.30
C ILE A 116 33.25 -27.34 17.63
N LEU A 117 32.07 -27.45 16.99
CA LEU A 117 31.16 -28.57 17.22
C LEU A 117 31.69 -29.89 16.62
N SER A 118 32.17 -29.85 15.38
CA SER A 118 32.57 -31.03 14.61
C SER A 118 33.94 -31.56 15.00
N ASN A 119 34.83 -30.69 15.44
CA ASN A 119 36.20 -31.06 15.81
C ASN A 119 36.33 -31.12 17.33
N ASP A 120 36.28 -29.99 18.03
CA ASP A 120 36.64 -29.92 19.45
C ASP A 120 35.66 -30.71 20.34
N LEU A 121 34.36 -30.41 20.23
CA LEU A 121 33.34 -31.07 21.05
C LEU A 121 33.20 -32.56 20.72
N THR A 122 33.21 -32.90 19.43
CA THR A 122 33.11 -34.29 18.98
C THR A 122 34.33 -35.11 19.40
N THR A 123 35.53 -34.52 19.42
CA THR A 123 36.75 -35.17 19.94
C THR A 123 36.60 -35.49 21.42
N LEU A 124 36.16 -34.54 22.25
CA LEU A 124 35.95 -34.77 23.69
C LEU A 124 34.97 -35.92 23.97
N LEU A 125 33.89 -36.03 23.18
CA LEU A 125 32.92 -37.11 23.32
C LEU A 125 33.43 -38.45 22.79
N THR A 126 34.24 -38.42 21.74
CA THR A 126 34.87 -39.63 21.18
C THR A 126 35.94 -40.18 22.13
N ASP A 127 36.75 -39.32 22.74
CA ASP A 127 37.72 -39.70 23.78
C ASP A 127 37.01 -40.34 24.99
N LEU A 128 35.86 -39.78 25.41
CA LEU A 128 35.02 -40.43 26.43
C LEU A 128 34.56 -41.82 25.96
N LEU A 129 34.03 -41.92 24.75
CA LEU A 129 33.52 -43.18 24.20
C LEU A 129 34.61 -44.27 24.18
N ASP A 130 35.82 -43.91 23.75
CA ASP A 130 36.98 -44.80 23.74
C ASP A 130 37.40 -45.22 25.14
N ALA A 131 37.47 -44.27 26.08
CA ALA A 131 37.76 -44.56 27.49
C ALA A 131 36.73 -45.54 28.10
N LEU A 132 35.44 -45.36 27.83
CA LEU A 132 34.38 -46.27 28.27
C LEU A 132 34.50 -47.67 27.63
N ASN A 133 34.90 -47.74 26.36
CA ASN A 133 35.12 -48.99 25.65
C ASN A 133 36.33 -49.77 26.18
N LEU A 134 37.34 -49.11 26.72
CA LEU A 134 38.53 -49.74 27.30
C LEU A 134 38.33 -50.31 28.72
N ILE A 135 37.20 -50.06 29.38
CA ILE A 135 36.92 -50.60 30.72
C ILE A 135 36.90 -52.14 30.69
N PRO A 136 37.78 -52.85 31.43
CA PRO A 136 37.94 -54.30 31.31
C PRO A 136 36.77 -55.10 31.90
N ILE A 137 36.26 -54.68 33.05
CA ILE A 137 35.11 -55.31 33.72
C ILE A 137 33.91 -54.40 33.46
N LYS A 138 33.01 -54.80 32.55
CA LYS A 138 31.85 -53.98 32.16
C LYS A 138 30.81 -53.97 33.31
N PRO A 139 30.67 -52.88 34.09
CA PRO A 139 29.66 -52.83 35.14
C PRO A 139 28.26 -52.73 34.53
N PRO A 140 27.21 -53.15 35.27
CA PRO A 140 25.82 -52.91 34.86
C PRO A 140 25.59 -51.43 34.55
N GLY A 141 24.90 -51.14 33.44
CA GLY A 141 24.61 -49.78 33.00
C GLY A 141 25.64 -49.16 32.03
N LEU A 142 26.87 -49.68 31.95
CA LEU A 142 27.90 -49.11 31.05
C LEU A 142 27.47 -49.15 29.57
N ALA A 143 26.84 -50.23 29.12
CA ALA A 143 26.33 -50.33 27.75
C ALA A 143 25.28 -49.24 27.43
N ALA A 144 24.42 -48.90 28.40
CA ALA A 144 23.43 -47.85 28.22
C ALA A 144 24.09 -46.46 28.15
N LEU A 145 25.11 -46.20 28.99
CA LEU A 145 25.89 -44.97 28.94
C LEU A 145 26.61 -44.82 27.59
N ILE A 146 27.24 -45.88 27.09
CA ILE A 146 27.89 -45.89 25.76
C ILE A 146 26.89 -45.47 24.68
N THR A 147 25.69 -46.04 24.67
CA THR A 147 24.62 -45.66 23.74
C THR A 147 24.24 -44.18 23.86
N VAL A 148 24.16 -43.64 25.08
CA VAL A 148 23.86 -42.21 25.31
C VAL A 148 24.95 -41.31 24.74
N VAL A 149 26.23 -41.63 24.94
CA VAL A 149 27.36 -40.87 24.38
C VAL A 149 27.34 -40.92 22.84
N GLN A 150 27.07 -42.09 22.27
CA GLN A 150 27.01 -42.26 20.81
C GLN A 150 25.83 -41.51 20.19
N GLN A 151 24.69 -41.48 20.88
CA GLN A 151 23.56 -40.64 20.51
C GLN A 151 23.90 -39.14 20.59
N ALA A 152 24.64 -38.71 21.61
CA ALA A 152 25.07 -37.31 21.74
C ALA A 152 25.95 -36.87 20.56
N ILE A 153 26.93 -37.69 20.17
CA ILE A 153 27.78 -37.46 18.97
C ILE A 153 26.91 -37.33 17.71
N THR A 154 25.94 -38.23 17.55
CA THR A 154 25.01 -38.21 16.39
C THR A 154 24.14 -36.95 16.40
N THR A 155 23.67 -36.53 17.57
CA THR A 155 22.88 -35.29 17.72
C THR A 155 23.70 -34.05 17.37
N ILE A 156 24.99 -34.00 17.72
CA ILE A 156 25.88 -32.89 17.35
C ILE A 156 26.11 -32.85 15.83
N ALA A 157 26.36 -34.01 15.21
CA ALA A 157 26.51 -34.08 13.75
C ALA A 157 25.26 -33.56 13.03
N ASN A 158 24.07 -34.01 13.44
CA ASN A 158 22.80 -33.52 12.87
C ASN A 158 22.56 -32.02 13.10
N LEU A 159 23.04 -31.48 14.23
CA LEU A 159 22.96 -30.05 14.52
C LEU A 159 23.85 -29.25 13.56
N VAL A 160 25.09 -29.71 13.32
CA VAL A 160 26.00 -29.12 12.34
C VAL A 160 25.38 -29.13 10.95
N ASP A 161 24.86 -30.28 10.50
CA ASP A 161 24.18 -30.39 9.20
C ASP A 161 22.99 -29.41 9.07
N SER A 162 22.27 -29.18 10.16
CA SER A 162 21.14 -28.23 10.20
C SER A 162 21.61 -26.77 10.12
N ILE A 163 22.73 -26.44 10.76
CA ILE A 163 23.36 -25.12 10.69
C ILE A 163 23.87 -24.84 9.27
N ASP A 164 24.58 -25.79 8.67
CA ASP A 164 25.12 -25.67 7.31
C ASP A 164 24.00 -25.48 6.28
N GLN A 165 22.90 -26.22 6.41
CA GLN A 165 21.72 -26.05 5.55
C GLN A 165 21.07 -24.68 5.74
N ALA A 166 20.95 -24.20 6.98
CA ALA A 166 20.40 -22.87 7.26
C ALA A 166 21.30 -21.76 6.68
N LEU A 167 22.62 -21.89 6.80
CA LEU A 167 23.58 -20.96 6.18
C LEU A 167 23.48 -20.99 4.65
N ALA A 168 23.41 -22.17 4.04
CA ALA A 168 23.26 -22.30 2.58
C ALA A 168 21.96 -21.63 2.08
N ALA A 169 20.86 -21.71 2.86
CA ALA A 169 19.62 -21.01 2.57
C ALA A 169 19.79 -19.48 2.64
N VAL A 170 20.50 -18.96 3.64
CA VAL A 170 20.84 -17.53 3.75
C VAL A 170 21.66 -17.07 2.54
N VAL A 171 22.72 -17.81 2.18
CA VAL A 171 23.57 -17.49 1.01
C VAL A 171 22.75 -17.47 -0.28
N THR A 172 21.86 -18.45 -0.45
CA THR A 172 20.95 -18.52 -1.61
C THR A 172 20.00 -17.33 -1.64
N ALA A 173 19.40 -16.97 -0.51
CA ALA A 173 18.49 -15.82 -0.41
C ALA A 173 19.21 -14.49 -0.71
N ALA A 174 20.45 -14.33 -0.23
CA ALA A 174 21.26 -13.14 -0.52
C ALA A 174 21.61 -13.04 -2.02
N ASN A 175 21.98 -14.15 -2.66
CA ASN A 175 22.23 -14.18 -4.10
C ASN A 175 20.97 -13.86 -4.91
N ASN A 176 19.81 -14.36 -4.49
CA ASN A 176 18.52 -14.02 -5.11
C ASN A 176 18.18 -12.53 -4.96
N LEU A 177 18.48 -11.92 -3.81
CA LEU A 177 18.33 -10.48 -3.61
C LEU A 177 19.25 -9.69 -4.56
N LEU A 178 20.52 -10.07 -4.66
CA LEU A 178 21.44 -9.43 -5.62
C LEU A 178 20.95 -9.57 -7.07
N ALA A 179 20.43 -10.74 -7.45
CA ALA A 179 19.85 -10.94 -8.76
C ALA A 179 18.59 -10.08 -8.99
N ALA A 180 17.73 -9.95 -7.99
CA ALA A 180 16.54 -9.10 -8.06
C ALA A 180 16.91 -7.62 -8.26
N ILE A 181 17.93 -7.12 -7.56
CA ILE A 181 18.44 -5.74 -7.71
C ILE A 181 18.93 -5.48 -9.14
N LEU A 182 19.56 -6.46 -9.77
CA LEU A 182 20.12 -6.36 -11.12
C LEU A 182 19.10 -6.63 -12.23
N THR A 183 17.84 -6.93 -11.88
CA THR A 183 16.80 -7.27 -12.86
C THR A 183 16.36 -6.04 -13.66
N VAL A 184 16.15 -6.22 -14.97
CA VAL A 184 15.62 -5.19 -15.87
C VAL A 184 14.31 -5.70 -16.50
N PRO A 185 13.18 -4.99 -16.36
CA PRO A 185 13.03 -3.72 -15.65
C PRO A 185 13.19 -3.87 -14.12
N PHE A 186 13.65 -2.80 -13.48
CA PHE A 186 13.82 -2.74 -12.03
C PHE A 186 12.46 -2.93 -11.33
N SER A 187 12.39 -3.82 -10.34
CA SER A 187 11.13 -4.21 -9.68
C SER A 187 11.27 -4.13 -8.16
N ALA A 188 10.51 -3.22 -7.55
CA ALA A 188 10.42 -3.11 -6.09
C ALA A 188 9.83 -4.38 -5.47
N GLU A 189 8.76 -4.93 -6.05
CA GLU A 189 8.14 -6.20 -5.63
C GLU A 189 9.15 -7.35 -5.48
N LEU A 190 9.94 -7.61 -6.54
CA LEU A 190 10.91 -8.71 -6.54
C LEU A 190 11.99 -8.51 -5.48
N ILE A 191 12.49 -7.27 -5.33
CA ILE A 191 13.48 -6.92 -4.30
C ILE A 191 12.89 -7.13 -2.91
N CYS A 192 11.69 -6.63 -2.65
CA CYS A 192 11.05 -6.73 -1.34
C CYS A 192 10.72 -8.18 -0.97
N GLN A 193 10.31 -9.00 -1.94
CA GLN A 193 10.14 -10.43 -1.71
C GLN A 193 11.46 -11.12 -1.36
N ALA A 194 12.56 -10.76 -2.03
CA ALA A 194 13.88 -11.32 -1.74
C ALA A 194 14.45 -10.84 -0.39
N VAL A 195 14.28 -9.56 -0.03
CA VAL A 195 14.63 -9.01 1.30
C VAL A 195 13.89 -9.77 2.41
N LYS A 196 12.59 -10.03 2.20
CA LYS A 196 11.79 -10.81 3.15
C LYS A 196 12.35 -12.22 3.31
N THR A 197 12.61 -12.94 2.21
CA THR A 197 13.19 -14.28 2.26
C THR A 197 14.56 -14.31 2.96
N LEU A 198 15.43 -13.33 2.70
CA LEU A 198 16.71 -13.21 3.39
C LEU A 198 16.54 -12.97 4.90
N THR A 199 15.63 -12.10 5.29
CA THR A 199 15.35 -11.81 6.71
C THR A 199 14.78 -13.05 7.44
N ASP A 200 13.87 -13.78 6.79
CA ASP A 200 13.26 -15.00 7.35
C ASP A 200 14.32 -16.13 7.51
N THR A 201 15.24 -16.28 6.55
CA THR A 201 16.34 -17.27 6.63
C THR A 201 17.38 -16.91 7.68
N LEU A 202 17.74 -15.62 7.81
CA LEU A 202 18.62 -15.13 8.88
C LEU A 202 18.03 -15.38 10.27
N THR A 203 16.72 -15.18 10.43
CA THR A 203 16.01 -15.46 11.68
C THR A 203 16.06 -16.95 12.03
N THR A 204 15.92 -17.82 11.03
CA THR A 204 16.03 -19.27 11.19
C THR A 204 17.43 -19.67 11.66
N LEU A 205 18.47 -19.14 11.01
CA LEU A 205 19.87 -19.38 11.40
C LEU A 205 20.15 -18.87 12.82
N SER A 206 19.73 -17.64 13.14
CA SER A 206 19.89 -17.06 14.48
C SER A 206 19.23 -17.93 15.56
N THR A 207 18.05 -18.47 15.28
CA THR A 207 17.34 -19.38 16.21
C THR A 207 18.14 -20.66 16.46
N LEU A 208 18.68 -21.29 15.40
CA LEU A 208 19.51 -22.49 15.52
C LEU A 208 20.79 -22.20 16.31
N ILE A 209 21.53 -21.15 15.95
CA ILE A 209 22.78 -20.74 16.59
C ILE A 209 22.57 -20.48 18.09
N ASN A 210 21.51 -19.78 18.46
CA ASN A 210 21.23 -19.47 19.86
C ASN A 210 20.70 -20.67 20.67
N SER A 211 20.34 -21.78 20.01
CA SER A 211 19.92 -23.03 20.68
C SER A 211 21.09 -23.95 21.08
N ILE A 212 22.27 -23.76 20.47
CA ILE A 212 23.41 -24.70 20.55
C ILE A 212 23.80 -25.00 22.01
N VAL A 213 24.02 -23.96 22.82
CA VAL A 213 24.46 -24.13 24.22
C VAL A 213 23.42 -24.89 25.04
N GLY A 214 22.13 -24.65 24.80
CA GLY A 214 21.04 -25.38 25.45
C GLY A 214 21.05 -26.87 25.09
N ILE A 215 21.28 -27.19 23.82
CA ILE A 215 21.40 -28.58 23.33
C ILE A 215 22.58 -29.27 24.01
N ILE A 216 23.77 -28.65 24.00
CA ILE A 216 24.98 -29.24 24.61
C ILE A 216 24.76 -29.50 26.11
N ASN A 217 24.20 -28.54 26.84
CA ASN A 217 23.88 -28.72 28.25
C ASN A 217 22.89 -29.87 28.48
N GLY A 218 21.89 -30.02 27.61
CA GLY A 218 20.97 -31.16 27.63
C GLY A 218 21.69 -32.51 27.44
N LEU A 219 22.65 -32.57 26.51
CA LEU A 219 23.46 -33.76 26.26
C LEU A 219 24.35 -34.09 27.46
N LEU A 220 25.03 -33.10 28.06
CA LEU A 220 25.84 -33.29 29.26
C LEU A 220 25.01 -33.82 30.44
N ASN A 221 23.80 -33.29 30.63
CA ASN A 221 22.88 -33.77 31.66
C ASN A 221 22.44 -35.22 31.42
N ALA A 222 22.16 -35.60 30.17
CA ALA A 222 21.82 -36.97 29.81
C ALA A 222 22.97 -37.94 30.08
N ILE A 223 24.21 -37.55 29.73
CA ILE A 223 25.43 -38.32 30.01
C ILE A 223 25.63 -38.47 31.52
N SER A 224 25.53 -37.36 32.28
CA SER A 224 25.68 -37.38 33.73
C SER A 224 24.64 -38.26 34.43
N ALA A 225 23.39 -38.22 33.95
CA ALA A 225 22.31 -39.04 34.50
C ALA A 225 22.52 -40.53 34.17
N ALA A 226 22.93 -40.86 32.94
CA ALA A 226 23.21 -42.24 32.54
C ALA A 226 24.42 -42.84 33.27
N ALA A 227 25.38 -42.01 33.67
CA ALA A 227 26.53 -42.44 34.47
C ALA A 227 26.23 -42.57 35.97
N ALA A 228 25.10 -42.06 36.45
CA ALA A 228 24.76 -42.04 37.86
C ALA A 228 24.65 -43.48 38.41
N GLY A 229 25.41 -43.77 39.47
CA GLY A 229 25.40 -45.08 40.12
C GLY A 229 26.30 -46.13 39.47
N ILE A 230 27.02 -45.82 38.38
CA ILE A 230 28.04 -46.71 37.82
C ILE A 230 29.36 -46.50 38.59
N PRO A 231 29.88 -47.51 39.32
CA PRO A 231 31.08 -47.34 40.13
C PRO A 231 32.32 -47.05 39.29
N GLY A 232 33.15 -46.10 39.73
CA GLY A 232 34.45 -45.81 39.11
C GLY A 232 34.43 -44.83 37.93
N LEU A 233 33.27 -44.32 37.51
CA LEU A 233 33.16 -43.37 36.38
C LEU A 233 33.06 -41.90 36.78
N GLY A 234 32.88 -41.59 38.07
CA GLY A 234 32.58 -40.23 38.52
C GLY A 234 33.63 -39.19 38.11
N THR A 235 34.92 -39.52 38.19
CA THR A 235 36.01 -38.62 37.78
C THR A 235 35.99 -38.38 36.27
N LEU A 236 35.89 -39.44 35.47
CA LEU A 236 35.87 -39.37 34.00
C LEU A 236 34.74 -38.46 33.48
N ILE A 237 33.53 -38.59 34.06
CA ILE A 237 32.38 -37.78 33.66
C ILE A 237 32.54 -36.32 34.14
N SER A 238 33.06 -36.11 35.35
CA SER A 238 33.34 -34.76 35.87
C SER A 238 34.39 -34.03 35.03
N ASP A 239 35.42 -34.75 34.57
CA ASP A 239 36.48 -34.21 33.73
C ASP A 239 35.93 -33.80 32.35
N LEU A 240 35.09 -34.64 31.72
CA LEU A 240 34.40 -34.28 30.48
C LEU A 240 33.54 -33.02 30.67
N ILE A 241 32.68 -32.97 31.69
CA ILE A 241 31.80 -31.83 31.93
C ILE A 241 32.62 -30.55 32.10
N THR A 242 33.73 -30.63 32.82
CA THR A 242 34.65 -29.49 33.00
C THR A 242 35.27 -29.05 31.67
N ALA A 243 35.76 -29.99 30.86
CA ALA A 243 36.33 -29.70 29.55
C ALA A 243 35.32 -29.07 28.59
N VAL A 244 34.09 -29.60 28.52
CA VAL A 244 33.03 -29.06 27.66
C VAL A 244 32.58 -27.68 28.15
N ASN A 245 32.45 -27.44 29.45
CA ASN A 245 32.12 -26.11 29.97
C ASN A 245 33.21 -25.07 29.64
N ASN A 246 34.48 -25.47 29.69
CA ASN A 246 35.59 -24.62 29.27
C ASN A 246 35.51 -24.33 27.76
N LEU A 247 35.22 -25.34 26.92
CA LEU A 247 35.02 -25.17 25.48
C LEU A 247 33.87 -24.19 25.19
N ILE A 248 32.73 -24.37 25.86
CA ILE A 248 31.56 -23.49 25.73
C ILE A 248 31.93 -22.05 26.06
N THR A 249 32.59 -21.84 27.20
CA THR A 249 32.86 -20.49 27.71
C THR A 249 33.96 -19.78 26.92
N ALA A 250 35.03 -20.49 26.58
CA ALA A 250 36.22 -19.90 25.97
C ALA A 250 36.11 -19.73 24.45
N LEU A 251 35.42 -20.64 23.75
CA LEU A 251 35.39 -20.66 22.29
C LEU A 251 33.97 -20.51 21.73
N LEU A 252 33.05 -21.38 22.13
CA LEU A 252 31.72 -21.44 21.51
C LEU A 252 30.88 -20.18 21.78
N THR A 253 30.89 -19.67 23.00
CA THR A 253 30.11 -18.47 23.37
C THR A 253 30.59 -17.23 22.60
N PRO A 254 31.91 -16.93 22.53
CA PRO A 254 32.41 -15.88 21.65
C PRO A 254 32.07 -16.09 20.16
N ALA A 255 32.17 -17.32 19.64
CA ALA A 255 31.84 -17.61 18.23
C ALA A 255 30.35 -17.37 17.93
N ILE A 256 29.45 -17.81 18.80
CA ILE A 256 28.00 -17.53 18.71
C ILE A 256 27.73 -16.00 18.74
N ALA A 257 28.43 -15.26 19.59
CA ALA A 257 28.30 -13.80 19.65
C ALA A 257 28.76 -13.14 18.33
N ALA A 258 29.84 -13.63 17.71
CA ALA A 258 30.32 -13.16 16.42
C ALA A 258 29.29 -13.40 15.30
N VAL A 259 28.68 -14.60 15.25
CA VAL A 259 27.60 -14.89 14.29
C VAL A 259 26.41 -13.95 14.46
N ASN A 260 25.94 -13.73 15.70
CA ASN A 260 24.85 -12.80 15.96
C ASN A 260 25.18 -11.35 15.56
N ALA A 261 26.44 -10.94 15.73
CA ALA A 261 26.90 -9.62 15.26
C ALA A 261 26.91 -9.52 13.73
N ALA A 262 27.38 -10.55 13.02
CA ALA A 262 27.35 -10.61 11.56
C ALA A 262 25.90 -10.59 11.01
N ILE A 263 24.98 -11.37 11.61
CA ILE A 263 23.55 -11.32 11.27
C ILE A 263 22.99 -9.90 11.46
N THR A 264 23.31 -9.26 12.59
CA THR A 264 22.85 -7.89 12.87
C THR A 264 23.39 -6.88 11.85
N ALA A 265 24.64 -7.04 11.42
CA ALA A 265 25.23 -6.19 10.39
C ALA A 265 24.48 -6.31 9.04
N ILE A 266 24.10 -7.52 8.65
CA ILE A 266 23.28 -7.75 7.44
C ILE A 266 21.91 -7.10 7.60
N LEU A 267 21.21 -7.33 8.71
CA LEU A 267 19.89 -6.73 8.94
C LEU A 267 19.94 -5.20 8.89
N ASN A 268 20.98 -4.59 9.48
CA ASN A 268 21.19 -3.16 9.43
C ASN A 268 21.45 -2.64 8.01
N ALA A 269 22.19 -3.39 7.19
CA ALA A 269 22.42 -3.03 5.80
C ALA A 269 21.12 -3.06 4.97
N LEU A 270 20.16 -3.92 5.33
CA LEU A 270 18.86 -4.02 4.65
C LEU A 270 17.88 -2.90 5.05
N LEU A 271 18.04 -2.25 6.21
CA LEU A 271 17.10 -1.23 6.72
C LEU A 271 16.81 -0.08 5.75
N PRO A 272 17.78 0.48 4.99
CA PRO A 272 17.51 1.54 4.03
C PRO A 272 16.60 1.11 2.87
N VAL A 273 16.50 -0.19 2.58
CA VAL A 273 15.58 -0.74 1.58
C VAL A 273 14.19 -0.87 2.20
N ASN A 274 13.50 0.27 2.28
CA ASN A 274 12.18 0.37 2.90
C ASN A 274 11.07 -0.17 1.97
N CYS A 275 10.60 -1.39 2.24
CA CYS A 275 9.52 -2.03 1.48
C CYS A 275 8.11 -1.49 1.76
N ASP A 276 7.94 -0.68 2.81
CA ASP A 276 6.66 0.00 3.09
C ASP A 276 6.51 1.29 2.26
N GLN A 277 7.63 1.80 1.72
CA GLN A 277 7.69 2.98 0.86
C GLN A 277 8.67 2.73 -0.28
N SER A 278 8.31 1.82 -1.18
CA SER A 278 9.17 1.40 -2.29
C SER A 278 8.79 2.04 -3.63
N SER A 279 7.50 2.40 -3.77
CA SER A 279 6.93 2.86 -5.03
C SER A 279 6.08 4.11 -4.84
N ALA A 280 5.83 4.80 -5.94
CA ALA A 280 4.89 5.90 -6.02
C ALA A 280 4.08 5.79 -7.31
N PHE A 281 2.85 6.31 -7.30
CA PHE A 281 2.04 6.35 -8.51
C PHE A 281 1.44 7.73 -8.75
N GLU A 282 1.28 8.06 -10.04
CA GLU A 282 0.50 9.19 -10.49
C GLU A 282 -0.75 8.71 -11.23
N ILE A 283 -1.85 9.46 -11.09
CA ILE A 283 -3.08 9.20 -11.84
C ILE A 283 -2.88 9.73 -13.26
N ILE A 284 -3.22 8.91 -14.24
CA ILE A 284 -3.13 9.26 -15.66
C ILE A 284 -4.54 9.44 -16.25
N PRO A 285 -4.72 10.35 -17.22
CA PRO A 285 -5.99 10.50 -17.90
C PRO A 285 -6.33 9.25 -18.72
N ASN A 286 -7.62 8.99 -18.88
CA ASN A 286 -8.10 7.99 -19.83
C ASN A 286 -7.87 8.46 -21.29
N ALA A 287 -8.23 7.62 -22.28
CA ALA A 287 -8.09 7.95 -23.70
C ALA A 287 -8.90 9.20 -24.14
N GLU A 288 -9.89 9.62 -23.34
CA GLU A 288 -10.70 10.83 -23.56
C GLU A 288 -10.11 12.07 -22.88
N GLY A 289 -8.94 11.95 -22.24
CA GLY A 289 -8.29 13.05 -21.51
C GLY A 289 -8.88 13.31 -20.12
N THR A 290 -9.80 12.48 -19.65
CA THR A 290 -10.46 12.63 -18.34
C THR A 290 -9.64 11.92 -17.25
N CYS A 291 -9.23 12.67 -16.22
CA CYS A 291 -8.59 12.10 -15.03
C CYS A 291 -9.65 11.50 -14.10
N LEU A 292 -9.85 10.19 -14.17
CA LEU A 292 -10.69 9.47 -13.22
C LEU A 292 -9.94 9.31 -11.90
N SER A 293 -10.57 9.68 -10.78
CA SER A 293 -9.92 9.71 -9.46
C SER A 293 -10.11 8.44 -8.64
N GLY A 294 -10.78 7.44 -9.20
CA GLY A 294 -11.24 6.25 -8.48
C GLY A 294 -12.60 6.47 -7.82
N ARG A 295 -13.08 7.71 -7.78
CA ARG A 295 -14.23 8.14 -7.00
C ARG A 295 -15.22 8.86 -7.92
N LYS A 296 -16.52 8.63 -7.71
CA LYS A 296 -17.58 9.36 -8.41
C LYS A 296 -18.72 9.68 -7.45
N LEU A 297 -19.06 10.96 -7.39
CA LEU A 297 -20.22 11.43 -6.63
C LEU A 297 -21.42 11.49 -7.56
N ILE A 298 -22.38 10.61 -7.35
CA ILE A 298 -23.68 10.59 -8.04
C ILE A 298 -24.60 11.56 -7.33
N ILE A 299 -25.20 12.47 -8.10
CA ILE A 299 -26.14 13.46 -7.61
C ILE A 299 -27.45 13.25 -8.37
N GLU A 300 -28.49 12.91 -7.63
CA GLU A 300 -29.86 12.77 -8.15
C GLU A 300 -30.68 13.95 -7.63
N GLY A 301 -31.51 14.52 -8.49
CA GLY A 301 -32.35 15.63 -8.10
C GLY A 301 -33.47 15.91 -9.08
N ILE A 302 -34.29 16.91 -8.72
CA ILE A 302 -35.42 17.37 -9.50
C ILE A 302 -35.24 18.85 -9.82
N LEU A 303 -35.34 19.18 -11.10
CA LEU A 303 -35.46 20.54 -11.58
C LEU A 303 -36.94 20.96 -11.55
N LYS A 304 -37.29 21.82 -10.59
CA LYS A 304 -38.63 22.41 -10.48
C LYS A 304 -38.70 23.70 -11.25
N GLN A 305 -39.73 23.83 -12.08
CA GLN A 305 -39.84 24.91 -13.03
C GLN A 305 -41.25 25.49 -13.01
N LYS A 306 -41.32 26.82 -13.19
CA LYS A 306 -42.57 27.54 -13.39
C LYS A 306 -42.40 28.51 -14.54
N VAL A 307 -43.16 28.31 -15.60
CA VAL A 307 -43.24 29.22 -16.73
C VAL A 307 -44.48 30.09 -16.54
N VAL A 308 -44.31 31.40 -16.60
CA VAL A 308 -45.39 32.41 -16.59
C VAL A 308 -45.48 32.99 -18.00
N TYR A 309 -46.68 33.00 -18.56
CA TYR A 309 -46.91 33.41 -19.94
C TYR A 309 -48.25 34.12 -20.10
N THR A 310 -48.33 34.99 -21.10
CA THR A 310 -49.54 35.67 -21.53
C THR A 310 -50.26 34.80 -22.56
N ALA A 311 -51.57 34.62 -22.36
CA ALA A 311 -52.39 33.76 -23.20
C ALA A 311 -52.79 34.42 -24.53
N GLU A 312 -52.79 33.65 -25.62
CA GLU A 312 -53.26 34.06 -26.95
C GLU A 312 -54.80 34.09 -27.00
N VAL A 313 -55.36 35.06 -26.29
CA VAL A 313 -56.80 35.38 -26.23
C VAL A 313 -56.97 36.89 -26.12
N ASP A 314 -58.10 37.43 -26.59
CA ASP A 314 -58.34 38.89 -26.63
C ASP A 314 -58.12 39.63 -25.30
N ILE A 315 -58.33 38.95 -24.17
CA ILE A 315 -58.18 39.51 -22.82
C ILE A 315 -56.75 39.43 -22.27
N GLN A 316 -55.81 38.76 -22.97
CA GLN A 316 -54.41 38.60 -22.61
C GLN A 316 -54.17 38.23 -21.13
N SER A 317 -54.92 37.22 -20.65
CA SER A 317 -54.79 36.76 -19.27
C SER A 317 -53.43 36.09 -19.02
N VAL A 318 -52.82 36.31 -17.85
CA VAL A 318 -51.55 35.68 -17.45
C VAL A 318 -51.80 34.32 -16.81
N HIS A 319 -51.08 33.30 -17.27
CA HIS A 319 -51.14 31.93 -16.76
C HIS A 319 -49.75 31.46 -16.31
N SER A 320 -49.73 30.36 -15.57
CA SER A 320 -48.48 29.68 -15.26
C SER A 320 -48.61 28.18 -15.36
N ALA A 321 -47.55 27.51 -15.83
CA ALA A 321 -47.45 26.06 -15.90
C ALA A 321 -46.25 25.58 -15.08
N HIS A 322 -46.42 24.47 -14.37
CA HIS A 322 -45.44 23.89 -13.46
C HIS A 322 -44.91 22.58 -14.04
N TYR A 323 -43.59 22.40 -13.95
CA TYR A 323 -42.91 21.21 -14.46
C TYR A 323 -41.88 20.73 -13.46
N GLU A 324 -41.71 19.42 -13.39
CA GLU A 324 -40.69 18.76 -12.58
C GLU A 324 -39.99 17.75 -13.49
N VAL A 325 -38.68 17.88 -13.62
CA VAL A 325 -37.87 16.96 -14.43
C VAL A 325 -36.72 16.40 -13.59
N PRO A 326 -36.61 15.08 -13.46
CA PRO A 326 -35.49 14.48 -12.76
C PRO A 326 -34.20 14.64 -13.58
N PHE A 327 -33.09 14.86 -12.90
CA PHE A 327 -31.77 14.85 -13.50
C PHE A 327 -30.81 14.00 -12.68
N ILE A 328 -29.77 13.51 -13.36
CA ILE A 328 -28.63 12.84 -12.74
C ILE A 328 -27.37 13.56 -13.20
N ALA A 329 -26.53 13.93 -12.25
CA ALA A 329 -25.22 14.52 -12.51
C ALA A 329 -24.13 13.72 -11.79
N PHE A 330 -22.90 13.86 -12.27
CA PHE A 330 -21.73 13.25 -11.66
C PHE A 330 -20.64 14.28 -11.45
N ILE A 331 -20.06 14.27 -10.25
CA ILE A 331 -18.80 14.98 -9.96
C ILE A 331 -17.71 13.91 -9.82
N ILE A 332 -16.56 14.15 -10.46
CA ILE A 332 -15.33 13.39 -10.21
C ILE A 332 -14.56 14.17 -9.14
N PRO A 333 -14.66 13.79 -7.85
CA PRO A 333 -13.92 14.48 -6.81
C PRO A 333 -12.43 14.19 -6.92
N TYR A 334 -11.59 14.93 -6.19
CA TYR A 334 -10.17 14.61 -6.06
C TYR A 334 -9.97 13.16 -5.59
N ALA A 335 -8.84 12.60 -6.02
CA ALA A 335 -8.46 11.25 -5.64
C ALA A 335 -8.05 11.17 -4.18
N LYS A 336 -8.48 10.10 -3.52
CA LYS A 336 -8.21 9.81 -2.13
C LYS A 336 -8.10 8.30 -1.98
N PHE A 337 -7.09 7.86 -1.26
CA PHE A 337 -6.75 6.45 -1.09
C PHE A 337 -6.50 6.15 0.39
N GLU A 338 -6.80 4.94 0.82
CA GLU A 338 -6.69 4.55 2.22
C GLU A 338 -5.23 4.62 2.69
N GLY A 339 -4.97 5.42 3.73
CA GLY A 339 -3.64 5.55 4.34
C GLY A 339 -2.59 6.24 3.46
N LEU A 340 -2.96 6.81 2.31
CA LEU A 340 -2.03 7.49 1.42
C LEU A 340 -2.28 9.00 1.40
N GLU A 341 -1.20 9.77 1.45
CA GLU A 341 -1.24 11.22 1.32
C GLU A 341 -0.75 11.65 -0.07
N TYR A 342 -1.34 12.72 -0.57
CA TYR A 342 -0.93 13.30 -1.84
C TYR A 342 0.31 14.16 -1.64
N GLU A 343 1.32 13.96 -2.49
CA GLU A 343 2.58 14.70 -2.46
C GLU A 343 2.92 15.24 -3.86
N GLU A 344 3.48 16.46 -3.88
CA GLU A 344 4.03 17.07 -5.09
C GLU A 344 5.54 16.93 -5.13
N GLY A 345 6.11 16.70 -6.31
CA GLY A 345 7.56 16.62 -6.49
C GLY A 345 8.19 15.35 -5.93
N ILE A 346 7.47 14.23 -5.94
CA ILE A 346 8.01 12.92 -5.56
C ILE A 346 9.10 12.53 -6.55
N GLN A 347 10.29 12.22 -6.05
CA GLN A 347 11.40 11.73 -6.89
C GLN A 347 11.28 10.22 -7.13
N VAL A 348 11.06 9.87 -8.39
CA VAL A 348 10.96 8.49 -8.85
C VAL A 348 12.07 8.13 -9.82
N TYR A 349 12.43 6.86 -9.89
CA TYR A 349 13.39 6.35 -10.85
C TYR A 349 12.79 6.35 -12.25
N ASP A 350 13.53 6.92 -13.20
CA ASP A 350 13.20 6.91 -14.61
C ASP A 350 14.11 5.93 -15.38
N PRO A 351 13.57 4.79 -15.87
CA PRO A 351 14.35 3.81 -16.63
C PRO A 351 14.94 4.35 -17.93
N GLU A 352 14.38 5.42 -18.52
CA GLU A 352 14.85 5.97 -19.79
C GLU A 352 16.13 6.79 -19.61
N THR A 353 16.21 7.56 -18.51
CA THR A 353 17.34 8.43 -18.21
C THR A 353 18.33 7.83 -17.21
N GLY A 354 17.93 6.80 -16.47
CA GLY A 354 18.69 6.22 -15.35
C GLY A 354 18.78 7.16 -14.14
N GLY A 355 17.97 8.22 -14.10
CA GLY A 355 18.01 9.27 -13.09
C GLY A 355 16.66 9.53 -12.42
N PRO A 356 16.56 10.58 -11.59
CA PRO A 356 15.31 10.96 -10.97
C PRO A 356 14.40 11.70 -11.95
N LYS A 357 13.11 11.38 -11.89
CA LYS A 357 12.00 12.15 -12.48
C LYS A 357 11.08 12.61 -11.34
N LEU A 358 10.50 13.80 -11.48
CA LEU A 358 9.48 14.29 -10.56
C LEU A 358 8.09 13.89 -11.04
N ILE A 359 7.27 13.37 -10.13
CA ILE A 359 5.83 13.15 -10.32
C ILE A 359 5.06 13.79 -9.16
N ASN A 360 3.76 14.01 -9.37
CA ASN A 360 2.87 14.37 -8.27
C ASN A 360 1.82 13.28 -8.09
N GLY A 361 1.74 12.71 -6.90
CA GLY A 361 1.03 11.45 -6.71
C GLY A 361 1.01 10.99 -5.27
N TYR A 362 1.13 9.69 -5.06
CA TYR A 362 1.06 9.05 -3.75
C TYR A 362 2.20 8.06 -3.60
N ILE A 363 2.86 8.07 -2.46
CA ILE A 363 3.84 7.05 -2.07
C ILE A 363 3.08 5.86 -1.49
N TYR A 364 3.43 4.65 -1.90
CA TYR A 364 2.74 3.43 -1.46
C TYR A 364 3.69 2.21 -1.41
N SER A 365 3.18 1.12 -0.84
CA SER A 365 3.79 -0.20 -0.92
C SER A 365 2.97 -1.09 -1.84
N GLU A 366 3.64 -1.79 -2.75
CA GLU A 366 3.02 -2.77 -3.64
C GLU A 366 2.36 -3.92 -2.86
N VAL A 367 2.80 -4.18 -1.62
CA VAL A 367 2.22 -5.20 -0.73
C VAL A 367 0.82 -4.81 -0.26
N ASN A 368 0.60 -3.52 0.02
CA ASN A 368 -0.69 -3.02 0.53
C ASN A 368 -1.68 -2.69 -0.61
N GLY A 369 -1.18 -2.53 -1.83
CA GLY A 369 -1.97 -2.15 -2.99
C GLY A 369 -2.46 -0.71 -2.94
N ILE A 370 -3.42 -0.39 -3.81
CA ILE A 370 -4.03 0.94 -3.93
C ILE A 370 -5.54 0.79 -3.74
N ASN A 371 -6.04 1.16 -2.56
CA ASN A 371 -7.46 1.08 -2.22
C ASN A 371 -8.08 2.47 -2.24
N VAL A 372 -9.18 2.63 -2.97
CA VAL A 372 -9.90 3.90 -3.07
C VAL A 372 -10.59 4.21 -1.75
N ASP A 373 -10.37 5.41 -1.22
CA ASP A 373 -11.03 5.86 0.00
C ASP A 373 -12.41 6.47 -0.32
N LEU A 374 -13.46 5.77 0.10
CA LEU A 374 -14.85 6.26 0.03
C LEU A 374 -15.31 6.92 1.33
N CYS A 375 -14.44 7.01 2.33
CA CYS A 375 -14.79 7.49 3.65
C CYS A 375 -14.73 9.02 3.77
N GLU A 376 -15.64 9.68 3.04
CA GLU A 376 -15.75 11.12 3.01
C GLU A 376 -17.15 11.55 2.59
N GLU A 377 -17.76 12.42 3.37
CA GLU A 377 -19.05 13.01 3.04
C GLU A 377 -18.89 14.34 2.32
N PHE A 378 -19.75 14.57 1.33
CA PHE A 378 -19.77 15.79 0.54
C PHE A 378 -21.08 16.54 0.70
N ASN A 379 -20.99 17.84 0.94
CA ASN A 379 -22.10 18.77 0.82
C ASN A 379 -22.08 19.40 -0.58
N VAL A 380 -23.17 19.26 -1.33
CA VAL A 380 -23.27 19.77 -2.71
C VAL A 380 -23.99 21.11 -2.72
N GLU A 381 -23.25 22.14 -3.11
CA GLU A 381 -23.77 23.44 -3.48
C GLU A 381 -24.30 23.40 -4.92
N LYS A 382 -25.45 24.00 -5.14
CA LYS A 382 -26.13 24.04 -6.43
C LYS A 382 -26.36 25.47 -6.87
N CYS A 383 -26.15 25.72 -8.15
CA CYS A 383 -26.34 27.01 -8.78
C CYS A 383 -26.99 26.83 -10.14
N ILE A 384 -27.99 27.68 -10.44
CA ILE A 384 -28.49 27.80 -11.81
C ILE A 384 -27.65 28.88 -12.46
N GLU A 385 -26.88 28.52 -13.47
CA GLU A 385 -25.99 29.46 -14.15
C GLU A 385 -26.77 30.24 -15.21
N ASP A 386 -27.53 29.52 -16.04
CA ASP A 386 -28.29 30.11 -17.14
C ASP A 386 -29.63 29.40 -17.37
N ILE A 387 -30.59 30.16 -17.90
CA ILE A 387 -31.91 29.70 -18.31
C ILE A 387 -32.19 30.23 -19.71
N TYR A 388 -32.10 29.35 -20.70
CA TYR A 388 -32.44 29.67 -22.08
C TYR A 388 -33.83 29.10 -22.41
N VAL A 389 -34.71 29.92 -22.98
CA VAL A 389 -36.11 29.53 -23.23
C VAL A 389 -36.68 30.28 -24.43
N TYR A 390 -37.45 29.58 -25.27
CA TYR A 390 -38.21 30.20 -26.35
C TYR A 390 -39.43 29.32 -26.74
N PRO A 391 -40.54 29.93 -27.21
CA PRO A 391 -41.68 29.17 -27.70
C PRO A 391 -41.35 28.49 -29.04
N LEU A 392 -41.63 27.18 -29.15
CA LEU A 392 -41.56 26.43 -30.41
C LEU A 392 -42.82 26.61 -31.24
N ASP A 393 -43.97 26.64 -30.57
CA ASP A 393 -45.28 26.97 -31.09
C ASP A 393 -46.21 27.41 -29.94
N LEU A 394 -47.49 27.57 -30.23
CA LEU A 394 -48.52 28.03 -29.31
C LEU A 394 -48.68 27.16 -28.05
N ARG A 395 -48.23 25.89 -28.07
CA ARG A 395 -48.37 24.96 -26.94
C ARG A 395 -47.09 24.27 -26.50
N ARG A 396 -45.96 24.51 -27.17
CA ARG A 396 -44.67 23.89 -26.86
C ARG A 396 -43.59 24.94 -26.66
N ILE A 397 -42.78 24.74 -25.62
CA ILE A 397 -41.68 25.62 -25.25
C ILE A 397 -40.40 24.79 -25.26
N PHE A 398 -39.37 25.26 -25.96
CA PHE A 398 -38.02 24.75 -25.78
C PHE A 398 -37.37 25.48 -24.62
N LYS A 399 -36.69 24.73 -23.76
CA LYS A 399 -35.95 25.30 -22.66
C LYS A 399 -34.68 24.50 -22.40
N ASN A 400 -33.62 25.19 -22.00
CA ASN A 400 -32.38 24.62 -21.49
C ASN A 400 -32.00 25.34 -20.19
N VAL A 401 -31.75 24.59 -19.12
CA VAL A 401 -31.24 25.13 -17.86
C VAL A 401 -29.84 24.57 -17.65
N THR A 402 -28.88 25.47 -17.43
CA THR A 402 -27.51 25.12 -17.07
C THR A 402 -27.41 25.09 -15.54
N ILE A 403 -27.03 23.94 -14.99
CA ILE A 403 -26.88 23.71 -13.55
C ILE A 403 -25.40 23.49 -13.26
N PHE A 404 -24.87 24.32 -12.37
CA PHE A 404 -23.54 24.18 -11.80
C PHE A 404 -23.65 23.53 -10.40
N LEU A 405 -22.86 22.49 -10.16
CA LEU A 405 -22.83 21.75 -8.89
C LEU A 405 -21.39 21.73 -8.36
N LYS A 406 -21.18 22.12 -7.10
CA LYS A 406 -19.89 22.06 -6.42
C LYS A 406 -19.99 21.26 -5.13
N ALA A 407 -19.16 20.24 -4.98
CA ALA A 407 -19.09 19.42 -3.77
C ALA A 407 -18.00 19.95 -2.83
N LYS A 408 -18.35 20.18 -1.57
CA LYS A 408 -17.41 20.53 -0.49
C LYS A 408 -17.31 19.38 0.50
N PRO A 409 -16.10 18.96 0.90
CA PRO A 409 -15.94 17.99 1.98
C PRO A 409 -16.59 18.51 3.27
N SER A 410 -17.36 17.67 3.96
CA SER A 410 -18.05 18.02 5.22
C SER A 410 -17.38 17.36 6.43
N THR A 411 -17.22 16.04 6.38
CA THR A 411 -16.71 15.21 7.48
C THR A 411 -16.13 13.91 6.93
N ALA A 412 -15.05 13.41 7.54
CA ALA A 412 -14.63 12.02 7.34
C ALA A 412 -15.64 11.10 8.06
N CYS A 413 -15.84 9.85 7.61
CA CYS A 413 -16.70 8.96 8.41
C CYS A 413 -16.08 8.76 9.78
N ASN A 414 -16.94 8.82 10.81
CA ASN A 414 -16.57 8.45 12.17
C ASN A 414 -16.29 6.96 12.30
#